data_AF-A0A914SNS5-F1
#
_entry.id   AF-A0A914SNS5-F1
#
_cell.length_a   1.000
_cell.length_b   1.000
_cell.length_c   1.000
_cell.angle_alpha   90.00
_cell.angle_beta   90.00
_cell.angle_gamma   90.00
#
_symmetry.space_group_name_H-M   'P 1'
#
loop_
_entity.id
_entity.type
_entity.pdbx_description
1 polymer ?
#
loop_
_entity_poly.entity_id
_entity_poly.type
_entity_poly.pdbx_seq_one_letter_code
_entity_poly.pdbx_strand_id
1 'polypeptide(L)'
;MELCEAATFENVVQQFTLEEITSHLKGLTLRINHLNNEVTTLAFNNYRTYADAGRATEQCKTMFSDVHDNVKRVKESLPEVSASIKEYSDGIKEFHKEYNNVSAVINHDNLLWKIMDMSKMFNECIRLNEYEAAFALTDFAVNLKCSRLYYQPLIKKPVDYVIDARHSLLDELFNKFTGPLDLSTSIQIINNIRKIPYISNTQLRVSILQYRNLFLDSQITKTMSKKEYIYKIIDIFRDCMYDTIILYLAIFPETETSHHRKSVIRSSSLDPKWERWTESSNSNHLRAWGHKNLEQLFELIRSATNVNYEALREKLMSFSSSFGRMGLDFRVYILEELQIIQTKMLKEKFGTALQKLISKKSIHLIDSEIVEMARLGLVQSSEVEEDASLPLDMIAWDDLIVYANEVITVLNDSRHTISVNQLNDLFDCLDNSFTALLLWIDGFLEASADVDSITAKRASQIVIESFIPFIQKYFTTNFSQFLRRKICDADEIEYNEPMKFKTDCAAYEIIATKESESEA
;
A
#
# COMPACT_ATOMS: atom_id res chain seq x y z
N MET A 1 -77.66 58.38 77.26
CA MET A 1 -78.83 57.90 78.03
C MET A 1 -78.87 58.49 79.43
N GLU A 2 -77.72 58.82 80.04
CA GLU A 2 -77.64 59.35 81.43
C GLU A 2 -78.12 60.80 81.62
N LEU A 3 -78.15 61.64 80.57
CA LEU A 3 -78.58 63.06 80.69
C LEU A 3 -80.10 63.26 80.75
N CYS A 4 -80.90 62.29 80.29
CA CYS A 4 -82.37 62.41 80.29
C CYS A 4 -83.01 62.09 81.64
N GLU A 5 -82.35 61.29 82.49
CA GLU A 5 -82.87 60.93 83.81
C GLU A 5 -82.58 62.00 84.88
N ALA A 6 -81.56 62.84 84.70
CA ALA A 6 -81.28 63.94 85.63
C ALA A 6 -82.31 65.08 85.54
N ALA A 7 -82.80 65.39 84.33
CA ALA A 7 -83.74 66.48 84.09
C ALA A 7 -85.17 66.22 84.62
N THR A 8 -85.55 64.95 84.81
CA THR A 8 -86.82 64.58 85.45
C THR A 8 -86.75 64.69 86.96
N PHE A 9 -85.56 64.54 87.57
CA PHE A 9 -85.38 64.62 89.01
C PHE A 9 -85.43 66.07 89.53
N GLU A 10 -84.86 67.03 88.79
CA GLU A 10 -84.89 68.46 89.16
C GLU A 10 -86.33 69.05 89.17
N ASN A 11 -87.17 68.66 88.21
CA ASN A 11 -88.57 69.13 88.15
C ASN A 11 -89.43 68.62 89.32
N VAL A 12 -89.10 67.46 89.88
CA VAL A 12 -89.82 66.89 91.02
C VAL A 12 -89.45 67.61 92.32
N VAL A 13 -88.23 68.15 92.46
CA VAL A 13 -87.73 68.76 93.71
C VAL A 13 -88.31 70.16 93.95
N GLN A 14 -88.75 70.91 92.92
CA GLN A 14 -89.30 72.26 93.10
C GLN A 14 -90.78 72.33 93.55
N GLN A 15 -91.52 71.22 93.52
CA GLN A 15 -92.96 71.20 93.87
C GLN A 15 -93.26 70.75 95.32
N PHE A 16 -92.26 70.36 96.10
CA PHE A 16 -92.44 69.86 97.46
C PHE A 16 -91.95 70.85 98.52
N THR A 17 -92.67 70.92 99.64
CA THR A 17 -92.28 71.73 100.80
C THR A 17 -91.06 71.13 101.51
N LEU A 18 -90.28 71.94 102.24
CA LEU A 18 -88.99 71.55 102.85
C LEU A 18 -89.11 70.31 103.78
N GLU A 19 -90.27 70.08 104.39
CA GLU A 19 -90.56 68.91 105.23
C GLU A 19 -90.75 67.61 104.43
N GLU A 20 -91.31 67.69 103.22
CA GLU A 20 -91.52 66.52 102.35
C GLU A 20 -90.21 66.06 101.70
N ILE A 21 -89.32 66.99 101.33
CA ILE A 21 -87.98 66.69 100.80
C ILE A 21 -87.09 66.05 101.87
N THR A 22 -87.15 66.52 103.12
CA THR A 22 -86.36 65.91 104.21
C THR A 22 -86.88 64.52 104.59
N SER A 23 -88.20 64.27 104.49
CA SER A 23 -88.78 62.93 104.64
C SER A 23 -88.37 62.00 103.49
N HIS A 24 -88.45 62.46 102.24
CA HIS A 24 -88.04 61.68 101.07
C HIS A 24 -86.54 61.40 101.06
N LEU A 25 -85.69 62.36 101.44
CA LEU A 25 -84.24 62.14 101.59
C LEU A 25 -83.93 61.13 102.70
N LYS A 26 -84.65 61.17 103.84
CA LYS A 26 -84.52 60.14 104.88
C LYS A 26 -84.97 58.76 104.36
N GLY A 27 -86.05 58.69 103.59
CA GLY A 27 -86.51 57.46 102.94
C GLY A 27 -85.51 56.92 101.91
N LEU A 28 -84.91 57.79 101.09
CA LEU A 28 -83.90 57.43 100.08
C LEU A 28 -82.58 57.01 100.74
N THR A 29 -82.17 57.70 101.80
CA THR A 29 -80.97 57.33 102.58
C THR A 29 -81.17 55.98 103.26
N LEU A 30 -82.36 55.72 103.83
CA LEU A 30 -82.68 54.40 104.38
C LEU A 30 -82.71 53.33 103.29
N ARG A 31 -83.21 53.64 102.10
CA ARG A 31 -83.26 52.68 100.98
C ARG A 31 -81.89 52.41 100.37
N ILE A 32 -81.03 53.42 100.28
CA ILE A 32 -79.62 53.25 99.89
C ILE A 32 -78.88 52.43 100.94
N ASN A 33 -79.08 52.71 102.23
CA ASN A 33 -78.46 51.92 103.30
C ASN A 33 -79.00 50.47 103.31
N HIS A 34 -80.29 50.27 103.02
CA HIS A 34 -80.88 48.93 102.85
C HIS A 34 -80.26 48.22 101.64
N LEU A 35 -80.19 48.87 100.48
CA LEU A 35 -79.56 48.30 99.28
C LEU A 35 -78.07 48.02 99.50
N ASN A 36 -77.37 48.90 100.22
CA ASN A 36 -75.95 48.71 100.50
C ASN A 36 -75.75 47.55 101.48
N ASN A 37 -76.63 47.39 102.47
CA ASN A 37 -76.68 46.22 103.35
C ASN A 37 -77.07 44.95 102.58
N GLU A 38 -78.01 45.01 101.64
CA GLU A 38 -78.36 43.87 100.79
C GLU A 38 -77.21 43.49 99.87
N VAL A 39 -76.54 44.47 99.23
CA VAL A 39 -75.38 44.23 98.37
C VAL A 39 -74.19 43.72 99.17
N THR A 40 -73.92 44.25 100.36
CA THR A 40 -72.86 43.71 101.23
C THR A 40 -73.22 42.34 101.78
N THR A 41 -74.49 42.07 102.12
CA THR A 41 -74.94 40.73 102.53
C THR A 41 -74.86 39.75 101.37
N LEU A 42 -75.23 40.16 100.16
CA LEU A 42 -75.14 39.35 98.95
C LEU A 42 -73.69 39.09 98.55
N ALA A 43 -72.84 40.11 98.62
CA ALA A 43 -71.41 40.05 98.34
C ALA A 43 -70.67 39.23 99.41
N PHE A 44 -71.09 39.27 100.68
CA PHE A 44 -70.51 38.45 101.75
C PHE A 44 -70.95 37.00 101.62
N ASN A 45 -72.25 36.75 101.42
CA ASN A 45 -72.79 35.39 101.26
C ASN A 45 -72.25 34.70 100.01
N ASN A 46 -71.97 35.45 98.94
CA ASN A 46 -71.46 34.91 97.68
C ASN A 46 -70.02 35.32 97.38
N TYR A 47 -69.24 35.75 98.39
CA TYR A 47 -67.87 36.23 98.21
C TYR A 47 -67.01 35.20 97.48
N ARG A 48 -67.16 33.92 97.84
CA ARG A 48 -66.45 32.82 97.22
C ARG A 48 -66.75 32.69 95.73
N THR A 49 -68.02 32.84 95.34
CA THR A 49 -68.45 32.79 93.94
C THR A 49 -67.87 33.96 93.13
N TYR A 50 -67.85 35.17 93.70
CA TYR A 50 -67.22 36.33 93.03
C TYR A 50 -65.70 36.21 92.97
N ALA A 51 -65.05 35.69 94.01
CA ALA A 51 -63.60 35.44 94.01
C ALA A 51 -63.22 34.35 92.99
N ASP A 52 -64.00 33.28 92.90
CA ASP A 52 -63.81 32.21 91.92
C ASP A 52 -64.09 32.71 90.49
N ALA A 53 -65.10 33.58 90.28
CA ALA A 53 -65.35 34.24 89.00
C ALA A 53 -64.22 35.20 88.60
N GLY A 54 -63.66 35.95 89.56
CA GLY A 54 -62.49 36.80 89.36
C GLY A 54 -61.25 35.99 88.99
N ARG A 55 -60.97 34.91 89.71
CA ARG A 55 -59.88 33.97 89.40
C ARG A 55 -60.06 33.32 88.03
N ALA A 56 -61.27 32.88 87.69
CA ALA A 56 -61.57 32.31 86.38
C ALA A 56 -61.38 33.36 85.26
N THR A 57 -61.74 34.62 85.50
CA THR A 57 -61.51 35.71 84.54
C THR A 57 -60.03 35.99 84.34
N GLU A 58 -59.24 35.98 85.42
CA GLU A 58 -57.80 36.16 85.36
C GLU A 58 -57.10 34.99 84.66
N GLN A 59 -57.51 33.74 84.95
CA GLN A 59 -57.05 32.55 84.23
C GLN A 59 -57.41 32.57 82.74
N CYS A 60 -58.63 32.99 82.40
CA CYS A 60 -59.02 33.19 81.01
C CYS A 60 -58.14 34.26 80.35
N LYS A 61 -57.85 35.36 81.04
CA LYS A 61 -57.00 36.44 80.51
C LYS A 61 -55.56 35.97 80.25
N THR A 62 -54.95 35.22 81.17
CA THR A 62 -53.62 34.65 80.95
C THR A 62 -53.64 33.65 79.81
N MET A 63 -54.66 32.77 79.76
CA MET A 63 -54.80 31.79 78.68
C MET A 63 -55.00 32.47 77.30
N PHE A 64 -55.76 33.56 77.23
CA PHE A 64 -55.89 34.35 76.01
C PHE A 64 -54.60 35.05 75.62
N SER A 65 -53.78 35.50 76.58
CA SER A 65 -52.44 36.04 76.31
C SER A 65 -51.52 34.95 75.75
N ASP A 66 -51.50 33.77 76.36
CA ASP A 66 -50.69 32.64 75.89
C ASP A 66 -51.11 32.19 74.48
N VAL A 67 -52.43 32.14 74.22
CA VAL A 67 -52.97 31.86 72.89
C VAL A 67 -52.57 32.95 71.90
N HIS A 68 -52.61 34.23 72.28
CA HIS A 68 -52.17 35.33 71.44
C HIS A 68 -50.68 35.21 71.07
N ASP A 69 -49.83 34.91 72.05
CA ASP A 69 -48.38 34.75 71.84
C ASP A 69 -48.07 33.50 70.99
N ASN A 70 -48.82 32.41 71.17
CA ASN A 70 -48.72 31.21 70.32
C ASN A 70 -49.15 31.52 68.87
N VAL A 71 -50.27 32.22 68.69
CA VAL A 71 -50.75 32.62 67.36
C VAL A 71 -49.74 33.56 66.69
N LYS A 72 -49.12 34.47 67.44
CA LYS A 72 -48.08 35.36 66.93
C LYS A 72 -46.85 34.58 66.48
N ARG A 73 -46.36 33.62 67.28
CA ARG A 73 -45.24 32.73 66.89
C ARG A 73 -45.55 31.88 65.66
N VAL A 74 -46.77 31.34 65.57
CA VAL A 74 -47.21 30.59 64.37
C VAL A 74 -47.26 31.51 63.16
N LYS A 75 -47.77 32.74 63.32
CA LYS A 75 -47.80 33.73 62.22
C LYS A 75 -46.40 34.13 61.75
N GLU A 76 -45.44 34.24 62.66
CA GLU A 76 -44.04 34.58 62.35
C GLU A 76 -43.28 33.41 61.70
N SER A 77 -43.56 32.16 62.08
CA SER A 77 -42.91 30.96 61.51
C SER A 77 -43.55 30.45 60.22
N LEU A 78 -44.83 30.74 59.97
CA LEU A 78 -45.53 30.37 58.75
C LEU A 78 -44.85 30.84 57.44
N PRO A 79 -44.33 32.08 57.31
CA PRO A 79 -43.64 32.51 56.09
C PRO A 79 -42.32 31.77 55.87
N GLU A 80 -41.58 31.41 56.94
CA GLU A 80 -40.32 30.66 56.84
C GLU A 80 -40.57 29.22 56.37
N VAL A 81 -41.61 28.57 56.89
CA VAL A 81 -42.07 27.26 56.41
C VAL A 81 -42.57 27.35 54.98
N SER A 82 -43.36 28.38 54.64
CA SER A 82 -43.82 28.61 53.27
C SER A 82 -42.67 28.87 52.30
N ALA A 83 -41.60 29.53 52.72
CA ALA A 83 -40.41 29.76 51.91
C ALA A 83 -39.66 28.45 51.68
N SER A 84 -39.44 27.67 52.74
CA SER A 84 -38.78 26.35 52.68
C SER A 84 -39.54 25.36 51.78
N ILE A 85 -40.88 25.36 51.84
CA ILE A 85 -41.70 24.52 50.96
C ILE A 85 -41.59 24.95 49.49
N LYS A 86 -41.50 26.25 49.22
CA LYS A 86 -41.31 26.76 47.85
C LYS A 86 -39.93 26.39 47.30
N GLU A 87 -38.88 26.60 48.09
CA GLU A 87 -37.52 26.22 47.73
C GLU A 87 -37.41 24.71 47.48
N TYR A 88 -37.99 23.89 48.36
CA TYR A 88 -38.06 22.44 48.19
C TYR A 88 -38.88 22.05 46.94
N SER A 89 -40.02 22.71 46.68
CA SER A 89 -40.81 22.45 45.48
C SER A 89 -40.07 22.81 44.20
N ASP A 90 -39.27 23.87 44.20
CA ASP A 90 -38.48 24.27 43.04
C ASP A 90 -37.28 23.34 42.85
N GLY A 91 -36.62 22.90 43.93
CA GLY A 91 -35.60 21.86 43.90
C GLY A 91 -36.14 20.51 43.39
N ILE A 92 -37.36 20.11 43.77
CA ILE A 92 -38.01 18.90 43.23
C ILE A 92 -38.26 19.04 41.73
N LYS A 93 -38.67 20.22 41.22
CA LYS A 93 -38.89 20.39 39.77
C LYS A 93 -37.59 20.25 38.99
N GLU A 94 -36.49 20.80 39.51
CA GLU A 94 -35.17 20.66 38.90
C GLU A 94 -34.71 19.20 38.92
N PHE A 95 -34.80 18.54 40.08
CA PHE A 95 -34.50 17.11 40.21
C PHE A 95 -35.39 16.25 39.31
N HIS A 96 -36.67 16.56 39.17
CA HIS A 96 -37.59 15.84 38.30
C HIS A 96 -37.24 16.04 36.82
N LYS A 97 -36.76 17.24 36.43
CA LYS A 97 -36.25 17.50 35.09
C LYS A 97 -34.98 16.70 34.82
N GLU A 98 -34.04 16.66 35.77
CA GLU A 98 -32.83 15.83 35.68
C GLU A 98 -33.19 14.34 35.60
N TYR A 99 -34.09 13.87 36.47
CA TYR A 99 -34.58 12.50 36.47
C TYR A 99 -35.23 12.13 35.14
N ASN A 100 -36.07 13.00 34.57
CA ASN A 100 -36.70 12.77 33.27
C ASN A 100 -35.68 12.73 32.14
N ASN A 101 -34.66 13.60 32.18
CA ASN A 101 -33.55 13.57 31.21
C ASN A 101 -32.76 12.27 31.33
N VAL A 102 -32.43 11.84 32.54
CA VAL A 102 -31.69 10.60 32.81
C VAL A 102 -32.52 9.37 32.43
N SER A 103 -33.80 9.34 32.77
CA SER A 103 -34.73 8.27 32.38
C SER A 103 -34.87 8.20 30.86
N ALA A 104 -34.91 9.32 30.14
CA ALA A 104 -34.95 9.34 28.68
C ALA A 104 -33.64 8.80 28.04
N VAL A 105 -32.50 9.01 28.70
CA VAL A 105 -31.19 8.48 28.26
C VAL A 105 -31.03 6.98 28.56
N ILE A 106 -31.59 6.49 29.68
CA ILE A 106 -31.49 5.09 30.13
C ILE A 106 -32.40 4.15 29.33
N ASN A 107 -33.45 4.67 28.67
CA ASN A 107 -34.31 3.84 27.81
C ASN A 107 -33.47 3.14 26.72
N HIS A 108 -33.34 1.82 26.83
CA HIS A 108 -32.46 0.98 26.00
C HIS A 108 -32.78 0.97 24.49
N ASP A 109 -33.94 1.50 24.08
CA ASP A 109 -34.33 1.71 22.68
C ASP A 109 -33.91 3.08 22.13
N ASN A 110 -33.17 3.87 22.89
CA ASN A 110 -32.72 5.19 22.45
C ASN A 110 -31.75 5.02 21.27
N LEU A 111 -32.11 5.59 20.13
CA LEU A 111 -31.34 5.59 18.88
C LEU A 111 -29.90 6.09 19.09
N LEU A 112 -29.66 6.91 20.12
CA LEU A 112 -28.34 7.39 20.49
C LEU A 112 -27.38 6.25 20.89
N TRP A 113 -27.83 5.28 21.68
CA TRP A 113 -27.01 4.13 22.06
C TRP A 113 -26.64 3.29 20.84
N LYS A 114 -27.60 3.06 19.93
CA LYS A 114 -27.35 2.37 18.66
C LYS A 114 -26.29 3.10 17.82
N ILE A 115 -26.34 4.43 17.74
CA ILE A 115 -25.32 5.24 17.06
C ILE A 115 -23.94 5.10 17.71
N MET A 116 -23.86 5.07 19.04
CA MET A 116 -22.59 4.87 19.74
C MET A 116 -22.04 3.44 19.57
N ASP A 117 -22.92 2.45 19.52
CA ASP A 117 -22.53 1.05 19.31
C ASP A 117 -22.19 0.74 17.85
N MET A 118 -22.56 1.58 16.88
CA MET A 118 -22.21 1.37 15.46
C MET A 118 -20.70 1.20 15.24
N SER A 119 -19.85 1.90 15.98
CA SER A 119 -18.40 1.73 15.88
C SER A 119 -17.94 0.32 16.28
N LYS A 120 -18.57 -0.29 17.30
CA LYS A 120 -18.28 -1.66 17.71
C LYS A 120 -18.86 -2.66 16.70
N MET A 121 -20.12 -2.46 16.31
CA MET A 121 -20.79 -3.30 15.32
C MET A 121 -20.02 -3.33 14.00
N PHE A 122 -19.51 -2.18 13.54
CA PHE A 122 -18.72 -2.10 12.31
C PHE A 122 -17.46 -2.98 12.36
N ASN A 123 -16.72 -2.95 13.47
CA ASN A 123 -15.55 -3.81 13.66
C ASN A 123 -15.91 -5.30 13.73
N GLU A 124 -17.06 -5.63 14.32
CA GLU A 124 -17.57 -6.99 14.38
C GLU A 124 -17.98 -7.50 12.99
N CYS A 125 -18.68 -6.68 12.19
CA CYS A 125 -19.03 -7.01 10.80
C CYS A 125 -17.79 -7.30 9.94
N ILE A 126 -16.73 -6.50 10.10
CA ILE A 126 -15.43 -6.73 9.43
C ILE A 126 -14.86 -8.10 9.84
N ARG A 127 -14.78 -8.38 11.15
CA ARG A 127 -14.24 -9.67 11.65
C ARG A 127 -15.04 -10.89 11.21
N LEU A 128 -16.36 -10.76 11.07
CA LEU A 128 -17.26 -11.83 10.63
C LEU A 128 -17.35 -11.98 9.11
N ASN A 129 -16.66 -11.14 8.32
CA ASN A 129 -16.79 -11.05 6.85
C ASN A 129 -18.21 -10.70 6.37
N GLU A 130 -19.04 -10.07 7.20
CA GLU A 130 -20.39 -9.63 6.85
C GLU A 130 -20.34 -8.24 6.19
N TYR A 131 -19.83 -8.19 4.96
CA TYR A 131 -19.55 -6.93 4.28
C TYR A 131 -20.80 -6.12 3.94
N GLU A 132 -21.93 -6.75 3.62
CA GLU A 132 -23.19 -6.03 3.32
C GLU A 132 -23.67 -5.19 4.51
N ALA A 133 -23.55 -5.71 5.73
CA ALA A 133 -23.88 -4.97 6.95
C ALA A 133 -22.90 -3.81 7.18
N ALA A 134 -21.60 -4.03 6.92
CA ALA A 134 -20.58 -2.97 7.00
C ALA A 134 -20.83 -1.84 5.98
N PHE A 135 -21.27 -2.17 4.76
CA PHE A 135 -21.63 -1.17 3.74
C PHE A 135 -22.83 -0.34 4.17
N ALA A 136 -23.91 -0.98 4.64
CA ALA A 136 -25.08 -0.29 5.13
C ALA A 136 -24.76 0.67 6.29
N LEU A 137 -23.88 0.27 7.22
CA LEU A 137 -23.40 1.12 8.30
C LEU A 137 -22.58 2.31 7.79
N THR A 138 -21.75 2.10 6.76
CA THR A 138 -20.94 3.17 6.14
C THR A 138 -21.83 4.19 5.43
N ASP A 139 -22.80 3.73 4.64
CA ASP A 139 -23.77 4.60 3.97
C ASP A 139 -24.59 5.40 4.97
N PHE A 140 -25.02 4.76 6.06
CA PHE A 140 -25.71 5.42 7.15
C PHE A 140 -24.84 6.50 7.81
N ALA A 141 -23.56 6.22 8.09
CA ALA A 141 -22.62 7.19 8.64
C ALA A 141 -22.39 8.39 7.69
N VAL A 142 -22.28 8.15 6.39
CA VAL A 142 -22.15 9.21 5.37
C VAL A 142 -23.41 10.08 5.33
N ASN A 143 -24.59 9.46 5.34
CA ASN A 143 -25.86 10.19 5.36
C ASN A 143 -26.02 11.01 6.66
N LEU A 144 -25.60 10.47 7.81
CA LEU A 144 -25.58 11.20 9.09
C LEU A 144 -24.64 12.40 9.06
N LYS A 145 -23.48 12.28 8.40
CA LYS A 145 -22.53 13.39 8.24
C LYS A 145 -23.12 14.55 7.45
N CYS A 146 -23.98 14.27 6.47
CA CYS A 146 -24.72 15.28 5.71
C CYS A 146 -25.92 15.87 6.46
N SER A 147 -26.31 15.29 7.60
CA SER A 147 -27.44 15.76 8.41
C SER A 147 -27.02 16.86 9.40
N ARG A 148 -27.99 17.70 9.79
CA ARG A 148 -27.81 18.75 10.82
C ARG A 148 -27.40 18.19 12.19
N LEU A 149 -27.63 16.91 12.43
CA LEU A 149 -27.30 16.23 13.69
C LEU A 149 -25.78 16.00 13.89
N TYR A 150 -24.99 16.08 12.82
CA TYR A 150 -23.55 15.85 12.86
C TYR A 150 -22.78 16.86 13.73
N TYR A 151 -23.30 18.08 13.90
CA TYR A 151 -22.64 19.10 14.74
C TYR A 151 -22.62 18.75 16.24
N GLN A 152 -23.39 17.76 16.67
CA GLN A 152 -23.38 17.26 18.04
C GLN A 152 -22.16 16.36 18.29
N PRO A 153 -21.29 16.66 19.29
CA PRO A 153 -20.05 15.91 19.53
C PRO A 153 -20.26 14.41 19.78
N LEU A 154 -21.39 14.02 20.38
CA LEU A 154 -21.73 12.62 20.68
C LEU A 154 -22.00 11.79 19.42
N ILE A 155 -22.50 12.41 18.35
CA ILE A 155 -22.79 11.75 17.07
C ILE A 155 -21.57 11.85 16.15
N LYS A 156 -20.86 12.99 16.21
CA LYS A 156 -19.66 13.23 15.40
C LYS A 156 -18.60 12.13 15.59
N LYS A 157 -18.28 11.79 16.84
CA LYS A 157 -17.19 10.84 17.15
C LYS A 157 -17.43 9.43 16.56
N PRO A 158 -18.58 8.76 16.80
CA PRO A 158 -18.84 7.45 16.19
C PRO A 158 -18.90 7.49 14.66
N VAL A 159 -19.47 8.55 14.08
CA VAL A 159 -19.60 8.71 12.62
C VAL A 159 -18.24 8.89 11.97
N ASP A 160 -17.38 9.78 12.50
CA ASP A 160 -16.02 9.97 12.00
C ASP A 160 -15.22 8.68 12.14
N TYR A 161 -15.36 7.94 13.25
CA TYR A 161 -14.72 6.64 13.44
C TYR A 161 -15.11 5.63 12.36
N VAL A 162 -16.40 5.47 12.04
CA VAL A 162 -16.85 4.51 11.00
C VAL A 162 -16.34 4.94 9.62
N ILE A 163 -16.35 6.25 9.33
CA ILE A 163 -15.82 6.81 8.09
C ILE A 163 -14.32 6.57 7.95
N ASP A 164 -13.55 6.63 9.03
CA ASP A 164 -12.12 6.34 9.02
C ASP A 164 -11.85 4.83 8.97
N ALA A 165 -12.62 4.04 9.74
CA ALA A 165 -12.50 2.58 9.80
C ALA A 165 -12.84 1.88 8.48
N ARG A 166 -13.54 2.54 7.54
CA ARG A 166 -13.73 2.03 6.17
C ARG A 166 -12.41 1.70 5.47
N HIS A 167 -11.32 2.38 5.83
CA HIS A 167 -10.00 2.12 5.27
C HIS A 167 -9.52 0.72 5.64
N SER A 168 -9.82 0.25 6.86
CA SER A 168 -9.53 -1.13 7.27
C SER A 168 -10.36 -2.16 6.50
N LEU A 169 -11.62 -1.85 6.18
CA LEU A 169 -12.45 -2.70 5.31
C LEU A 169 -11.89 -2.76 3.88
N LEU A 170 -11.44 -1.63 3.33
CA LEU A 170 -10.77 -1.59 2.04
C LEU A 170 -9.49 -2.42 2.05
N ASP A 171 -8.66 -2.28 3.08
CA ASP A 171 -7.41 -3.04 3.22
C ASP A 171 -7.69 -4.54 3.28
N GLU A 172 -8.71 -4.98 4.01
CA GLU A 172 -9.10 -6.40 4.05
C GLU A 172 -9.53 -6.93 2.68
N LEU A 173 -10.36 -6.18 1.96
CA LEU A 173 -10.80 -6.56 0.61
C LEU A 173 -9.65 -6.55 -0.39
N PHE A 174 -8.76 -5.57 -0.32
CA PHE A 174 -7.60 -5.50 -1.21
C PHE A 174 -6.56 -6.58 -0.89
N ASN A 175 -6.37 -6.93 0.39
CA ASN A 175 -5.47 -8.00 0.80
C ASN A 175 -5.84 -9.35 0.18
N LYS A 176 -7.11 -9.58 -0.18
CA LYS A 176 -7.51 -10.79 -0.92
C LYS A 176 -6.79 -10.91 -2.27
N PHE A 177 -6.44 -9.80 -2.94
CA PHE A 177 -5.68 -9.80 -4.19
C PHE A 177 -4.22 -10.23 -4.07
N THR A 178 -3.68 -10.30 -2.84
CA THR A 178 -2.34 -10.83 -2.56
C THR A 178 -2.27 -12.36 -2.61
N GLY A 179 -3.40 -13.04 -2.82
CA GLY A 179 -3.48 -14.50 -2.96
C GLY A 179 -3.82 -14.95 -4.39
N PRO A 180 -3.84 -16.28 -4.62
CA PRO A 180 -4.45 -16.84 -5.81
C PRO A 180 -5.97 -16.61 -5.75
N LEU A 181 -6.51 -15.97 -6.78
CA LEU A 181 -7.94 -15.68 -6.90
C LEU A 181 -8.43 -16.08 -8.28
N ASP A 182 -9.64 -16.60 -8.36
CA ASP A 182 -10.37 -16.79 -9.61
C ASP A 182 -11.00 -15.47 -10.07
N LEU A 183 -11.31 -15.40 -11.37
CA LEU A 183 -11.90 -14.22 -11.98
C LEU A 183 -13.27 -13.88 -11.38
N SER A 184 -14.10 -14.87 -11.04
CA SER A 184 -15.45 -14.64 -10.50
C SER A 184 -15.40 -13.99 -9.12
N THR A 185 -14.62 -14.57 -8.19
CA THR A 185 -14.43 -13.99 -6.85
C THR A 185 -13.79 -12.61 -6.92
N SER A 186 -12.83 -12.40 -7.83
CA SER A 186 -12.18 -11.09 -8.02
C SER A 186 -13.18 -10.00 -8.43
N ILE A 187 -14.09 -10.31 -9.35
CA ILE A 187 -15.17 -9.39 -9.76
C ILE A 187 -16.12 -9.09 -8.60
N GLN A 188 -16.48 -10.11 -7.80
CA GLN A 188 -17.34 -9.92 -6.62
C GLN A 188 -16.69 -8.99 -5.59
N ILE A 189 -15.41 -9.20 -5.27
CA ILE A 189 -14.65 -8.35 -4.35
C ILE A 189 -14.63 -6.90 -4.85
N ILE A 190 -14.48 -6.68 -6.16
CA ILE A 190 -14.44 -5.31 -6.70
C ILE A 190 -15.80 -4.65 -6.70
N ASN A 191 -16.86 -5.40 -7.00
CA ASN A 191 -18.22 -4.90 -6.85
C ASN A 191 -18.49 -4.47 -5.40
N ASN A 192 -17.96 -5.22 -4.43
CA ASN A 192 -18.00 -4.86 -3.02
C ASN A 192 -17.18 -3.61 -2.70
N ILE A 193 -15.96 -3.48 -3.23
CA ILE A 193 -15.14 -2.27 -3.06
C ILE A 193 -15.83 -1.03 -3.66
N ARG A 194 -16.50 -1.16 -4.81
CA ARG A 194 -17.25 -0.07 -5.44
C ARG A 194 -18.43 0.44 -4.61
N LYS A 195 -18.97 -0.38 -3.69
CA LYS A 195 -20.01 0.05 -2.74
C LYS A 195 -19.45 0.94 -1.62
N ILE A 196 -18.14 0.90 -1.36
CA ILE A 196 -17.52 1.73 -0.31
C ILE A 196 -17.35 3.16 -0.84
N PRO A 197 -17.85 4.19 -0.13
CA PRO A 197 -17.77 5.56 -0.60
C PRO A 197 -16.34 6.12 -0.57
N TYR A 198 -16.11 7.16 -1.37
CA TYR A 198 -14.85 7.92 -1.47
C TYR A 198 -13.65 7.18 -2.10
N ILE A 199 -13.89 6.13 -2.88
CA ILE A 199 -12.87 5.55 -3.77
C ILE A 199 -13.06 6.06 -5.20
N SER A 200 -12.02 6.68 -5.76
CA SER A 200 -12.04 7.06 -7.17
C SER A 200 -11.72 5.84 -8.06
N ASN A 201 -12.26 5.83 -9.27
CA ASN A 201 -11.94 4.77 -10.24
C ASN A 201 -10.43 4.68 -10.54
N THR A 202 -9.71 5.81 -10.50
CA THR A 202 -8.25 5.82 -10.68
C THR A 202 -7.53 5.16 -9.50
N GLN A 203 -7.91 5.49 -8.27
CA GLN A 203 -7.35 4.84 -7.07
C GLN A 203 -7.62 3.34 -7.08
N LEU A 204 -8.84 2.92 -7.45
CA LEU A 204 -9.19 1.51 -7.54
C LEU A 204 -8.30 0.77 -8.57
N ARG A 205 -8.13 1.34 -9.77
CA ARG A 205 -7.26 0.78 -10.82
C ARG A 205 -5.82 0.61 -10.35
N VAL A 206 -5.24 1.64 -9.75
CA VAL A 206 -3.85 1.61 -9.25
C VAL A 206 -3.70 0.61 -8.09
N SER A 207 -4.65 0.61 -7.14
CA SER A 207 -4.60 -0.26 -5.97
C SER A 207 -4.63 -1.74 -6.38
N ILE A 208 -5.53 -2.13 -7.29
CA ILE A 208 -5.59 -3.52 -7.78
C ILE A 208 -4.23 -3.95 -8.36
N LEU A 209 -3.63 -3.12 -9.21
CA LEU A 209 -2.33 -3.43 -9.82
C LEU A 209 -1.21 -3.51 -8.77
N GLN A 210 -1.23 -2.66 -7.74
CA GLN A 210 -0.28 -2.73 -6.62
C GLN A 210 -0.40 -4.03 -5.83
N TYR A 211 -1.61 -4.42 -5.43
CA TYR A 211 -1.82 -5.66 -4.68
C TYR A 211 -1.52 -6.92 -5.51
N ARG A 212 -1.77 -6.90 -6.82
CA ARG A 212 -1.33 -7.96 -7.75
C ARG A 212 0.20 -8.00 -7.91
N ASN A 213 0.87 -6.85 -7.83
CA ASN A 213 2.34 -6.81 -7.79
C ASN A 213 2.87 -7.49 -6.53
N LEU A 214 2.27 -7.24 -5.36
CA LEU A 214 2.66 -7.90 -4.11
C LEU A 214 2.53 -9.42 -4.18
N PHE A 215 1.47 -9.92 -4.84
CA PHE A 215 1.33 -11.36 -5.10
C PHE A 215 2.47 -11.90 -5.97
N LEU A 216 2.76 -11.22 -7.08
CA LEU A 216 3.85 -11.61 -7.98
C LEU A 216 5.20 -11.62 -7.26
N ASP A 217 5.53 -10.55 -6.53
CA ASP A 217 6.77 -10.44 -5.75
C ASP A 217 6.90 -11.56 -4.70
N SER A 218 5.79 -11.92 -4.05
CA SER A 218 5.72 -13.06 -3.12
C SER A 218 6.04 -14.39 -3.82
N GLN A 219 5.52 -14.61 -5.03
CA GLN A 219 5.77 -15.84 -5.81
C GLN A 219 7.19 -15.92 -6.35
N ILE A 220 7.75 -14.79 -6.78
CA ILE A 220 9.15 -14.67 -7.21
C ILE A 220 10.07 -15.05 -6.03
N THR A 221 9.87 -14.42 -4.87
CA THR A 221 10.69 -14.63 -3.67
C THR A 221 10.71 -16.10 -3.23
N LYS A 222 9.55 -16.79 -3.29
CA LYS A 222 9.46 -18.23 -2.97
C LYS A 222 10.23 -19.14 -3.94
N THR A 223 10.46 -18.68 -5.17
CA THR A 223 11.01 -19.52 -6.25
C THR A 223 12.52 -19.39 -6.39
N MET A 224 13.12 -18.30 -5.90
CA MET A 224 14.56 -17.98 -6.00
C MET A 224 15.51 -19.03 -5.37
N SER A 225 15.01 -19.97 -4.56
CA SER A 225 15.83 -20.97 -3.88
C SER A 225 16.24 -22.19 -4.73
N LYS A 226 15.76 -22.33 -5.98
CA LYS A 226 15.94 -23.56 -6.80
C LYS A 226 17.02 -23.39 -7.88
N LYS A 227 17.73 -24.48 -8.21
CA LYS A 227 18.53 -24.55 -9.45
C LYS A 227 17.59 -24.33 -10.65
N GLU A 228 18.00 -23.52 -11.63
CA GLU A 228 17.17 -23.11 -12.78
C GLU A 228 15.88 -22.35 -12.41
N TYR A 229 15.95 -21.48 -11.40
CA TYR A 229 14.79 -20.67 -10.99
C TYR A 229 14.23 -19.81 -12.14
N ILE A 230 15.06 -19.40 -13.10
CA ILE A 230 14.69 -18.42 -14.12
C ILE A 230 13.55 -18.88 -15.04
N TYR A 231 13.55 -20.14 -15.46
CA TYR A 231 12.50 -20.66 -16.34
C TYR A 231 11.14 -20.75 -15.64
N LYS A 232 11.16 -21.01 -14.32
CA LYS A 232 9.95 -21.00 -13.48
C LYS A 232 9.47 -19.59 -13.21
N ILE A 233 10.40 -18.64 -13.04
CA ILE A 233 10.04 -17.22 -12.90
C ILE A 233 9.36 -16.72 -14.17
N ILE A 234 9.86 -17.05 -15.37
CA ILE A 234 9.20 -16.69 -16.63
C ILE A 234 7.76 -17.23 -16.67
N ASP A 235 7.54 -18.47 -16.25
CA ASP A 235 6.19 -19.06 -16.19
C ASP A 235 5.31 -18.35 -15.14
N ILE A 236 5.85 -17.99 -13.97
CA ILE A 236 5.13 -17.22 -12.94
C ILE A 236 4.74 -15.82 -13.46
N PHE A 237 5.65 -15.11 -14.12
CA PHE A 237 5.36 -13.82 -14.73
C PHE A 237 4.25 -13.96 -15.78
N ARG A 238 4.37 -14.96 -16.66
CA ARG A 238 3.36 -15.25 -17.68
C ARG A 238 1.99 -15.46 -17.04
N ASP A 239 1.89 -16.36 -16.07
CA ASP A 239 0.60 -16.72 -15.48
C ASP A 239 0.02 -15.55 -14.66
N CYS A 240 0.83 -14.89 -13.82
CA CYS A 240 0.37 -13.76 -13.00
C CYS A 240 -0.02 -12.53 -13.83
N MET A 241 0.74 -12.21 -14.88
CA MET A 241 0.40 -11.11 -15.78
C MET A 241 -0.84 -11.43 -16.59
N TYR A 242 -1.01 -12.68 -17.03
CA TYR A 242 -2.19 -13.10 -17.78
C TYR A 242 -3.46 -12.90 -16.96
N ASP A 243 -3.47 -13.44 -15.73
CA ASP A 243 -4.59 -13.30 -14.81
C ASP A 243 -4.89 -11.83 -14.51
N THR A 244 -3.84 -11.02 -14.26
CA THR A 244 -3.99 -9.61 -13.89
C THR A 244 -4.52 -8.77 -15.05
N ILE A 245 -4.05 -9.00 -16.27
CA ILE A 245 -4.55 -8.27 -17.46
C ILE A 245 -5.98 -8.68 -17.76
N ILE A 246 -6.32 -9.98 -17.74
CA ILE A 246 -7.70 -10.45 -17.97
C ILE A 246 -8.64 -9.85 -16.93
N LEU A 247 -8.25 -9.92 -15.67
CA LEU A 247 -8.99 -9.32 -14.58
C LEU A 247 -9.23 -7.82 -14.85
N TYR A 248 -8.16 -7.07 -15.10
CA TYR A 248 -8.24 -5.63 -15.34
C TYR A 248 -9.16 -5.27 -16.51
N LEU A 249 -9.04 -5.98 -17.64
CA LEU A 249 -9.87 -5.77 -18.81
C LEU A 249 -11.35 -6.11 -18.55
N ALA A 250 -11.63 -7.13 -17.74
CA ALA A 250 -12.99 -7.50 -17.35
C ALA A 250 -13.65 -6.45 -16.43
N ILE A 251 -12.88 -5.86 -15.51
CA ILE A 251 -13.39 -4.88 -14.53
C ILE A 251 -13.53 -3.48 -15.15
N PHE A 252 -12.58 -3.09 -16.00
CA PHE A 252 -12.44 -1.74 -16.55
C PHE A 252 -12.45 -1.76 -18.08
N PRO A 253 -13.60 -2.10 -18.71
CA PRO A 253 -13.71 -2.07 -20.16
C PRO A 253 -13.48 -0.65 -20.70
N GLU A 254 -12.77 -0.53 -21.83
CA GLU A 254 -12.39 0.76 -22.43
C GLU A 254 -13.58 1.64 -22.87
N THR A 255 -14.80 1.10 -22.82
CA THR A 255 -16.05 1.78 -23.18
C THR A 255 -16.40 2.98 -22.29
N GLU A 256 -15.84 3.10 -21.08
CA GLU A 256 -16.16 4.22 -20.18
C GLU A 256 -15.73 5.60 -20.71
N THR A 257 -14.79 5.69 -21.65
CA THR A 257 -14.35 6.96 -22.27
C THR A 257 -14.81 7.19 -23.71
N SER A 258 -15.37 6.17 -24.36
CA SER A 258 -15.69 6.23 -25.79
C SER A 258 -17.02 6.94 -26.10
N HIS A 259 -17.79 7.36 -25.08
CA HIS A 259 -18.99 8.16 -25.30
C HIS A 259 -18.70 9.58 -25.84
N HIS A 260 -17.47 10.09 -25.72
CA HIS A 260 -17.06 11.37 -26.32
C HIS A 260 -16.37 11.26 -27.69
N ARG A 261 -16.00 10.06 -28.16
CA ARG A 261 -15.25 9.87 -29.42
C ARG A 261 -15.98 9.09 -30.52
N LYS A 262 -17.26 8.73 -30.32
CA LYS A 262 -18.08 8.08 -31.35
C LYS A 262 -18.34 8.92 -32.61
N SER A 263 -17.93 10.19 -32.69
CA SER A 263 -18.09 11.01 -33.89
C SER A 263 -16.94 10.95 -34.90
N VAL A 264 -15.75 10.43 -34.55
CA VAL A 264 -14.56 10.56 -35.42
C VAL A 264 -14.10 9.24 -36.07
N ILE A 265 -14.42 8.07 -35.48
CA ILE A 265 -13.89 6.77 -35.95
C ILE A 265 -15.01 5.92 -36.60
N ARG A 266 -15.71 6.48 -37.59
CA ARG A 266 -16.55 5.70 -38.52
C ARG A 266 -15.89 5.48 -39.89
N SER A 267 -14.62 5.84 -40.03
CA SER A 267 -13.86 5.70 -41.27
C SER A 267 -12.54 4.95 -41.04
N SER A 268 -12.61 3.68 -40.68
CA SER A 268 -11.47 2.76 -40.83
C SER A 268 -11.97 1.33 -40.77
N SER A 269 -11.92 0.65 -41.90
CA SER A 269 -12.24 -0.77 -42.08
C SER A 269 -11.13 -1.68 -41.54
N LEU A 270 -10.63 -1.41 -40.32
CA LEU A 270 -9.69 -2.33 -39.67
C LEU A 270 -10.46 -3.36 -38.84
N ASP A 271 -10.06 -4.62 -39.03
CA ASP A 271 -10.56 -5.77 -38.27
C ASP A 271 -10.50 -5.50 -36.75
N PRO A 272 -11.60 -5.72 -36.00
CA PRO A 272 -11.65 -5.50 -34.55
C PRO A 272 -10.75 -6.47 -33.75
N LYS A 273 -10.13 -7.46 -34.41
CA LYS A 273 -9.16 -8.39 -33.80
C LYS A 273 -7.76 -7.80 -33.64
N TRP A 274 -7.50 -6.61 -34.18
CA TRP A 274 -6.18 -5.97 -34.20
C TRP A 274 -6.19 -4.56 -33.60
N GLU A 275 -7.08 -4.28 -32.65
CA GLU A 275 -6.93 -3.10 -31.79
C GLU A 275 -5.66 -3.29 -30.94
N ARG A 276 -4.51 -2.91 -31.50
CA ARG A 276 -3.33 -2.47 -30.76
C ARG A 276 -3.83 -1.47 -29.72
N TRP A 277 -3.28 -1.52 -28.51
CA TRP A 277 -3.59 -0.52 -27.50
C TRP A 277 -3.24 0.86 -28.07
N THR A 278 -4.27 1.58 -28.51
CA THR A 278 -4.08 2.90 -29.09
C THR A 278 -3.52 3.82 -28.01
N GLU A 279 -2.72 4.80 -28.40
CA GLU A 279 -1.93 5.67 -27.53
C GLU A 279 -2.74 6.55 -26.56
N SER A 280 -4.07 6.38 -26.46
CA SER A 280 -4.93 7.29 -25.69
C SER A 280 -6.13 6.65 -24.99
N SER A 281 -6.03 5.39 -24.58
CA SER A 281 -7.02 4.74 -23.69
C SER A 281 -6.56 4.77 -22.24
N ASN A 282 -7.48 4.73 -21.27
CA ASN A 282 -7.23 4.70 -19.80
C ASN A 282 -6.42 3.49 -19.31
N SER A 283 -5.84 2.72 -20.23
CA SER A 283 -4.95 1.59 -20.01
C SER A 283 -3.50 2.01 -19.74
N ASN A 284 -3.16 3.31 -19.71
CA ASN A 284 -1.81 3.78 -19.38
C ASN A 284 -1.25 3.19 -18.07
N HIS A 285 -2.09 3.05 -17.02
CA HIS A 285 -1.68 2.40 -15.77
C HIS A 285 -1.32 0.93 -15.97
N LEU A 286 -2.13 0.20 -16.75
CA LEU A 286 -1.88 -1.20 -17.06
C LEU A 286 -0.66 -1.36 -17.99
N ARG A 287 -0.44 -0.44 -18.95
CA ARG A 287 0.76 -0.40 -19.80
C ARG A 287 2.01 -0.19 -18.96
N ALA A 288 2.01 0.84 -18.13
CA ALA A 288 3.13 1.19 -17.27
C ALA A 288 3.43 0.05 -16.29
N TRP A 289 2.39 -0.57 -15.72
CA TRP A 289 2.53 -1.76 -14.87
C TRP A 289 3.13 -2.94 -15.64
N GLY A 290 2.63 -3.24 -16.83
CA GLY A 290 3.14 -4.32 -17.67
C GLY A 290 4.61 -4.11 -18.05
N HIS A 291 4.97 -2.89 -18.48
CA HIS A 291 6.35 -2.52 -18.81
C HIS A 291 7.29 -2.69 -17.61
N LYS A 292 6.91 -2.13 -16.44
CA LYS A 292 7.69 -2.25 -15.21
C LYS A 292 7.95 -3.71 -14.83
N ASN A 293 6.94 -4.57 -14.96
CA ASN A 293 7.08 -6.00 -14.65
C ASN A 293 7.99 -6.71 -15.67
N LEU A 294 7.94 -6.34 -16.94
CA LEU A 294 8.87 -6.85 -17.94
C LEU A 294 10.31 -6.41 -17.63
N GLU A 295 10.55 -5.14 -17.30
CA GLU A 295 11.87 -4.66 -16.87
C GLU A 295 12.40 -5.47 -15.67
N GLN A 296 11.55 -5.68 -14.66
CA GLN A 296 11.91 -6.52 -13.50
C GLN A 296 12.26 -7.95 -13.92
N LEU A 297 11.51 -8.56 -14.84
CA LEU A 297 11.82 -9.89 -15.37
C LEU A 297 13.18 -9.91 -16.08
N PHE A 298 13.46 -8.95 -16.95
CA PHE A 298 14.74 -8.89 -17.68
C PHE A 298 15.93 -8.63 -16.76
N GLU A 299 15.79 -7.81 -15.72
CA GLU A 299 16.80 -7.66 -14.68
C GLU A 299 17.12 -8.99 -13.99
N LEU A 300 16.08 -9.78 -13.65
CA LEU A 300 16.28 -11.11 -13.08
C LEU A 300 16.97 -12.06 -14.07
N ILE A 301 16.66 -11.98 -15.36
CA ILE A 301 17.33 -12.79 -16.40
C ILE A 301 18.80 -12.39 -16.54
N ARG A 302 19.12 -11.09 -16.56
CA ARG A 302 20.51 -10.57 -16.66
C ARG A 302 21.39 -11.01 -15.48
N SER A 303 20.78 -11.16 -14.30
CA SER A 303 21.45 -11.63 -13.09
C SER A 303 21.68 -13.15 -13.05
N ALA A 304 20.96 -13.93 -13.85
CA ALA A 304 21.04 -15.38 -13.84
C ALA A 304 22.33 -15.89 -14.52
N THR A 305 22.95 -16.90 -13.93
CA THR A 305 24.12 -17.59 -14.48
C THR A 305 23.74 -18.94 -15.06
N ASN A 306 24.47 -19.41 -16.08
CA ASN A 306 24.28 -20.72 -16.73
C ASN A 306 22.87 -20.96 -17.33
N VAL A 307 22.38 -20.01 -18.12
CA VAL A 307 21.09 -20.15 -18.82
C VAL A 307 21.32 -20.73 -20.22
N ASN A 308 20.50 -21.70 -20.64
CA ASN A 308 20.49 -22.13 -22.04
C ASN A 308 19.75 -21.09 -22.89
N TYR A 309 20.47 -20.49 -23.83
CA TYR A 309 19.99 -19.43 -24.71
C TYR A 309 18.77 -19.85 -25.53
N GLU A 310 18.78 -21.04 -26.15
CA GLU A 310 17.69 -21.46 -27.03
C GLU A 310 16.40 -21.68 -26.23
N ALA A 311 16.50 -22.39 -25.09
CA ALA A 311 15.36 -22.62 -24.21
C ALA A 311 14.80 -21.31 -23.62
N LEU A 312 15.67 -20.32 -23.32
CA LEU A 312 15.27 -19.00 -22.87
C LEU A 312 14.52 -18.24 -23.97
N ARG A 313 15.08 -18.23 -25.18
CA ARG A 313 14.50 -17.57 -26.36
C ARG A 313 13.13 -18.15 -26.69
N GLU A 314 12.99 -19.47 -26.75
CA GLU A 314 11.72 -20.14 -27.02
C GLU A 314 10.66 -19.78 -25.97
N LYS A 315 11.01 -19.82 -24.68
CA LYS A 315 10.10 -19.45 -23.58
C LYS A 315 9.67 -17.99 -23.64
N LEU A 316 10.60 -17.05 -23.86
CA LEU A 316 10.29 -15.62 -23.95
C LEU A 316 9.44 -15.29 -25.18
N MET A 317 9.77 -15.87 -26.33
CA MET A 317 9.00 -15.67 -27.56
C MET A 317 7.60 -16.26 -27.45
N SER A 318 7.45 -17.44 -26.83
CA SER A 318 6.16 -18.04 -26.50
C SER A 318 5.35 -17.14 -25.55
N PHE A 319 5.99 -16.64 -24.50
CA PHE A 319 5.39 -15.68 -23.57
C PHE A 319 4.89 -14.44 -24.33
N SER A 320 5.73 -13.73 -25.08
CA SER A 320 5.26 -12.54 -25.80
C SER A 320 4.21 -12.86 -26.87
N SER A 321 4.26 -14.02 -27.52
CA SER A 321 3.25 -14.42 -28.51
C SER A 321 1.87 -14.58 -27.86
N SER A 322 1.81 -15.16 -26.66
CA SER A 322 0.55 -15.32 -25.93
C SER A 322 -0.10 -13.99 -25.53
N PHE A 323 0.71 -12.95 -25.28
CA PHE A 323 0.24 -11.61 -24.89
C PHE A 323 -0.01 -10.67 -26.08
N GLY A 324 0.49 -11.01 -27.28
CA GLY A 324 0.23 -10.24 -28.49
C GLY A 324 -1.27 -10.08 -28.79
N ARG A 325 -2.09 -11.09 -28.47
CA ARG A 325 -3.56 -11.03 -28.59
C ARG A 325 -4.22 -10.12 -27.56
N MET A 326 -3.56 -9.91 -26.43
CA MET A 326 -3.99 -9.02 -25.35
C MET A 326 -3.46 -7.59 -25.56
N GLY A 327 -2.77 -7.34 -26.69
CA GLY A 327 -2.24 -6.05 -27.10
C GLY A 327 -0.94 -5.64 -26.41
N LEU A 328 -0.29 -6.57 -25.72
CA LEU A 328 1.05 -6.40 -25.14
C LEU A 328 2.04 -7.28 -25.93
N ASP A 329 2.65 -6.69 -26.95
CA ASP A 329 3.65 -7.35 -27.79
C ASP A 329 5.03 -6.73 -27.52
N PHE A 330 5.91 -7.52 -26.91
CA PHE A 330 7.26 -7.10 -26.50
C PHE A 330 8.34 -7.94 -27.17
N ARG A 331 8.04 -8.58 -28.31
CA ARG A 331 9.02 -9.35 -29.09
C ARG A 331 10.23 -8.53 -29.51
N VAL A 332 10.02 -7.26 -29.87
CA VAL A 332 11.13 -6.34 -30.22
C VAL A 332 12.06 -6.15 -29.01
N TYR A 333 11.47 -5.92 -27.84
CA TYR A 333 12.23 -5.75 -26.60
C TYR A 333 12.97 -7.04 -26.19
N ILE A 334 12.35 -8.22 -26.38
CA ILE A 334 13.03 -9.52 -26.18
C ILE A 334 14.28 -9.64 -27.06
N LEU A 335 14.21 -9.21 -28.33
CA LEU A 335 15.34 -9.32 -29.25
C LEU A 335 16.54 -8.49 -28.78
N GLU A 336 16.30 -7.26 -28.32
CA GLU A 336 17.35 -6.39 -27.77
C GLU A 336 17.98 -7.01 -26.50
N GLU A 337 17.15 -7.52 -25.59
CA GLU A 337 17.63 -8.14 -24.34
C GLU A 337 18.39 -9.45 -24.58
N LEU A 338 17.90 -10.29 -25.49
CA LEU A 338 18.59 -11.54 -25.87
C LEU A 338 19.95 -11.25 -26.52
N GLN A 339 20.08 -10.16 -27.26
CA GLN A 339 21.37 -9.77 -27.84
C GLN A 339 22.40 -9.47 -26.75
N ILE A 340 22.01 -8.67 -25.75
CA ILE A 340 22.85 -8.33 -24.60
C ILE A 340 23.28 -9.58 -23.82
N ILE A 341 22.34 -10.48 -23.54
CA ILE A 341 22.60 -11.73 -22.81
C ILE A 341 23.57 -12.62 -23.59
N GLN A 342 23.39 -12.76 -24.90
CA GLN A 342 24.25 -13.58 -25.75
C GLN A 342 25.68 -13.03 -25.81
N THR A 343 25.85 -11.72 -26.00
CA THR A 343 27.18 -11.09 -26.00
C THR A 343 27.88 -11.29 -24.66
N LYS A 344 27.16 -11.19 -23.53
CA LYS A 344 27.70 -11.50 -22.20
C LYS A 344 28.13 -12.98 -22.07
N MET A 345 27.29 -13.91 -22.51
CA MET A 345 27.63 -15.35 -22.48
C MET A 345 28.84 -15.70 -23.34
N LEU A 346 28.97 -15.06 -24.51
CA LEU A 346 30.14 -15.25 -25.39
C LEU A 346 31.42 -14.77 -24.68
N LYS A 347 31.40 -13.56 -24.09
CA LYS A 347 32.52 -13.02 -23.32
C LYS A 347 32.94 -13.95 -22.17
N GLU A 348 31.97 -14.48 -21.42
CA GLU A 348 32.24 -15.42 -20.33
C GLU A 348 32.82 -16.74 -20.82
N LYS A 349 32.30 -17.31 -21.92
CA LYS A 349 32.81 -18.56 -22.50
C LYS A 349 34.23 -18.41 -23.04
N PHE A 350 34.50 -17.36 -23.84
CA PHE A 350 35.86 -17.07 -24.33
C PHE A 350 36.83 -16.77 -23.19
N GLY A 351 36.40 -15.97 -22.21
CA GLY A 351 37.18 -15.71 -21.00
C GLY A 351 37.50 -16.97 -20.22
N THR A 352 36.55 -17.90 -20.07
CA THR A 352 36.79 -19.19 -19.39
C THR A 352 37.77 -20.06 -20.16
N ALA A 353 37.65 -20.14 -21.49
CA ALA A 353 38.59 -20.86 -22.34
C ALA A 353 40.01 -20.30 -22.23
N LEU A 354 40.15 -18.97 -22.25
CA LEU A 354 41.42 -18.29 -22.10
C LEU A 354 42.00 -18.48 -20.69
N GLN A 355 41.19 -18.39 -19.64
CA GLN A 355 41.63 -18.62 -18.26
C GLN A 355 42.16 -20.05 -18.04
N LYS A 356 41.56 -21.06 -18.69
CA LYS A 356 42.10 -22.44 -18.67
C LYS A 356 43.54 -22.48 -19.23
N LEU A 357 43.83 -21.70 -20.27
CA LEU A 357 45.16 -21.61 -20.88
C LEU A 357 46.13 -20.81 -20.00
N ILE A 358 45.75 -19.59 -19.59
CA ILE A 358 46.56 -18.69 -18.75
C ILE A 358 46.89 -19.30 -17.39
N SER A 359 46.03 -20.17 -16.85
CA SER A 359 46.27 -20.83 -15.57
C SER A 359 47.49 -21.77 -15.57
N LYS A 360 48.01 -22.13 -16.75
CA LYS A 360 49.23 -22.91 -16.90
C LYS A 360 50.44 -22.00 -16.69
N LYS A 361 51.38 -22.38 -15.83
CA LYS A 361 52.52 -21.54 -15.41
C LYS A 361 53.70 -21.55 -16.39
N SER A 362 53.69 -22.41 -17.39
CA SER A 362 54.78 -22.60 -18.35
C SER A 362 54.22 -22.97 -19.72
N ILE A 363 54.91 -22.55 -20.78
CA ILE A 363 54.63 -22.93 -22.16
C ILE A 363 55.46 -24.18 -22.47
N HIS A 364 54.80 -25.29 -22.79
CA HIS A 364 55.47 -26.52 -23.21
C HIS A 364 55.27 -26.72 -24.72
N LEU A 365 56.35 -26.57 -25.48
CA LEU A 365 56.37 -26.84 -26.92
C LEU A 365 57.06 -28.18 -27.19
N ILE A 366 56.50 -28.95 -28.13
CA ILE A 366 57.13 -30.18 -28.64
C ILE A 366 58.31 -29.81 -29.53
N ASP A 367 59.40 -30.59 -29.45
CA ASP A 367 60.63 -30.35 -30.21
C ASP A 367 60.39 -30.29 -31.73
N SER A 368 61.10 -29.39 -32.39
CA SER A 368 60.92 -29.11 -33.83
C SER A 368 61.18 -30.32 -34.73
N GLU A 369 62.09 -31.19 -34.31
CA GLU A 369 62.47 -32.40 -35.06
C GLU A 369 61.34 -33.43 -35.09
N ILE A 370 60.51 -33.49 -34.04
CA ILE A 370 59.37 -34.41 -33.96
C ILE A 370 58.24 -33.95 -34.89
N VAL A 371 58.04 -32.63 -35.00
CA VAL A 371 57.04 -32.01 -35.88
C VAL A 371 57.43 -32.14 -37.35
N GLU A 372 58.70 -31.96 -37.69
CA GLU A 372 59.25 -32.22 -39.04
C GLU A 372 59.15 -33.70 -39.43
N MET A 373 59.45 -34.62 -38.51
CA MET A 373 59.26 -36.06 -38.73
C MET A 373 57.79 -36.43 -38.95
N ALA A 374 56.85 -35.75 -38.27
CA ALA A 374 55.42 -35.91 -38.50
C ALA A 374 54.97 -35.36 -39.86
N ARG A 375 55.51 -34.22 -40.33
CA ARG A 375 55.29 -33.70 -41.70
C ARG A 375 55.74 -34.70 -42.76
N LEU A 376 56.94 -35.27 -42.59
CA LEU A 376 57.51 -36.23 -43.53
C LEU A 376 56.75 -37.58 -43.55
N GLY A 377 56.11 -37.96 -42.46
CA GLY A 377 55.27 -39.16 -42.36
C GLY A 377 53.85 -39.00 -42.96
N LEU A 378 53.24 -37.81 -42.88
CA LEU A 378 51.87 -37.55 -43.33
C LEU A 378 51.76 -37.23 -44.83
N VAL A 379 52.84 -36.77 -45.47
CA VAL A 379 52.86 -36.50 -46.93
C VAL A 379 52.72 -37.77 -47.78
N GLN A 380 52.84 -38.97 -47.19
CA GLN A 380 52.64 -40.24 -47.91
C GLN A 380 51.17 -40.72 -47.96
N SER A 381 50.25 -40.08 -47.24
CA SER A 381 48.83 -40.46 -47.26
C SER A 381 47.95 -39.35 -47.81
N SER A 382 47.69 -39.46 -49.11
CA SER A 382 46.39 -39.23 -49.74
C SER A 382 45.93 -37.79 -49.99
N GLU A 383 45.62 -37.54 -51.26
CA GLU A 383 44.60 -36.61 -51.73
C GLU A 383 43.30 -36.83 -50.90
N VAL A 384 43.04 -35.95 -49.95
CA VAL A 384 41.75 -35.86 -49.25
C VAL A 384 41.38 -34.39 -49.17
N GLU A 385 40.12 -34.13 -49.52
CA GLU A 385 39.42 -32.86 -49.67
C GLU A 385 39.84 -31.76 -48.66
N GLU A 386 39.88 -30.50 -49.14
CA GLU A 386 40.24 -29.25 -48.45
C GLU A 386 39.32 -28.86 -47.26
N ASP A 387 38.76 -29.83 -46.55
CA ASP A 387 37.94 -29.59 -45.37
C ASP A 387 38.79 -29.53 -44.11
N ALA A 388 39.05 -28.30 -43.65
CA ALA A 388 39.34 -27.93 -42.26
C ALA A 388 40.30 -28.85 -41.46
N SER A 389 41.40 -29.32 -42.06
CA SER A 389 42.47 -30.00 -41.31
C SER A 389 43.23 -29.02 -40.41
N LEU A 390 43.55 -29.43 -39.18
CA LEU A 390 44.37 -28.64 -38.25
C LEU A 390 45.75 -28.37 -38.88
N PRO A 391 46.28 -27.13 -38.83
CA PRO A 391 47.64 -26.84 -39.27
C PRO A 391 48.67 -27.68 -38.50
N LEU A 392 49.61 -28.29 -39.22
CA LEU A 392 50.65 -29.16 -38.65
C LEU A 392 51.52 -28.48 -37.58
N ASP A 393 51.71 -27.15 -37.68
CA ASP A 393 52.44 -26.34 -36.69
C ASP A 393 51.73 -26.20 -35.36
N MET A 394 50.40 -26.30 -35.36
CA MET A 394 49.59 -26.17 -34.15
C MET A 394 49.73 -27.41 -33.25
N ILE A 395 50.13 -28.55 -33.82
CA ILE A 395 50.41 -29.81 -33.11
C ILE A 395 51.61 -29.65 -32.16
N ALA A 396 52.50 -28.69 -32.40
CA ALA A 396 53.63 -28.41 -31.53
C ALA A 396 53.21 -27.91 -30.14
N TRP A 397 51.95 -27.48 -29.95
CA TRP A 397 51.46 -26.90 -28.70
C TRP A 397 50.08 -27.45 -28.30
N ASP A 398 50.08 -28.47 -27.45
CA ASP A 398 48.87 -29.14 -26.96
C ASP A 398 47.88 -28.20 -26.26
N ASP A 399 48.39 -27.26 -25.46
CA ASP A 399 47.52 -26.34 -24.71
C ASP A 399 46.79 -25.36 -25.62
N LEU A 400 47.43 -24.94 -26.72
CA LEU A 400 46.81 -24.13 -27.76
C LEU A 400 45.74 -24.92 -28.51
N ILE A 401 45.95 -26.22 -28.75
CA ILE A 401 44.92 -27.08 -29.35
C ILE A 401 43.70 -27.19 -28.42
N VAL A 402 43.89 -27.35 -27.11
CA VAL A 402 42.79 -27.38 -26.14
C VAL A 402 42.02 -26.05 -26.17
N TYR A 403 42.72 -24.91 -26.18
CA TYR A 403 42.09 -23.60 -26.31
C TYR A 403 41.35 -23.45 -27.65
N ALA A 404 41.96 -23.88 -28.76
CA ALA A 404 41.36 -23.83 -30.09
C ALA A 404 40.08 -24.65 -30.19
N ASN A 405 40.07 -25.84 -29.60
CA ASN A 405 38.87 -26.69 -29.55
C ASN A 405 37.75 -26.04 -28.75
N GLU A 406 38.07 -25.35 -27.65
CA GLU A 406 37.10 -24.59 -26.87
C GLU A 406 36.57 -23.39 -27.67
N VAL A 407 37.43 -22.62 -28.35
CA VAL A 407 37.03 -21.53 -29.27
C VAL A 407 36.10 -22.03 -30.37
N ILE A 408 36.44 -23.15 -31.02
CA ILE A 408 35.60 -23.79 -32.04
C ILE A 408 34.26 -24.24 -31.46
N THR A 409 34.26 -24.79 -30.24
CA THR A 409 33.04 -25.20 -29.55
C THR A 409 32.13 -24.00 -29.29
N VAL A 410 32.69 -22.87 -28.82
CA VAL A 410 31.95 -21.62 -28.63
C VAL A 410 31.39 -21.11 -29.96
N LEU A 411 32.19 -21.13 -31.04
CA LEU A 411 31.75 -20.73 -32.38
C LEU A 411 30.61 -21.61 -32.89
N ASN A 412 30.69 -22.92 -32.67
CA ASN A 412 29.66 -23.88 -33.07
C ASN A 412 28.35 -23.68 -32.33
N ASP A 413 28.41 -23.50 -31.00
CA ASP A 413 27.24 -23.17 -30.19
C ASP A 413 26.57 -21.86 -30.66
N SER A 414 27.38 -20.91 -31.13
CA SER A 414 26.90 -19.58 -31.52
C SER A 414 26.40 -19.49 -32.97
N ARG A 415 26.74 -20.46 -33.83
CA ARG A 415 26.48 -20.45 -35.27
C ARG A 415 25.01 -20.26 -35.63
N HIS A 416 24.11 -20.87 -34.87
CA HIS A 416 22.67 -20.84 -35.14
C HIS A 416 21.93 -19.70 -34.42
N THR A 417 22.61 -19.04 -33.49
CA THR A 417 22.00 -18.08 -32.57
C THR A 417 22.41 -16.64 -32.85
N ILE A 418 23.55 -16.41 -33.50
CA ILE A 418 24.07 -15.05 -33.79
C ILE A 418 23.30 -14.37 -34.92
N SER A 419 22.89 -13.13 -34.66
CA SER A 419 22.36 -12.22 -35.69
C SER A 419 23.46 -11.36 -36.32
N VAL A 420 23.21 -10.81 -37.50
CA VAL A 420 24.16 -9.96 -38.24
C VAL A 420 24.70 -8.81 -37.39
N ASN A 421 23.86 -8.22 -36.55
CA ASN A 421 24.23 -7.06 -35.73
C ASN A 421 25.22 -7.41 -34.62
N GLN A 422 25.35 -8.69 -34.26
CA GLN A 422 26.23 -9.18 -33.20
C GLN A 422 27.54 -9.76 -33.74
N LEU A 423 27.75 -9.75 -35.06
CA LEU A 423 29.02 -10.22 -35.64
C LEU A 423 30.19 -9.39 -35.14
N ASN A 424 30.04 -8.06 -35.10
CA ASN A 424 31.08 -7.16 -34.61
C ASN A 424 31.38 -7.46 -33.14
N ASP A 425 30.36 -7.64 -32.30
CA ASP A 425 30.55 -8.03 -30.90
C ASP A 425 31.30 -9.37 -30.76
N LEU A 426 31.01 -10.35 -31.61
CA LEU A 426 31.71 -11.64 -31.62
C LEU A 426 33.18 -11.45 -32.01
N PHE A 427 33.45 -10.68 -33.06
CA PHE A 427 34.82 -10.38 -33.49
C PHE A 427 35.58 -9.64 -32.40
N ASP A 428 34.99 -8.63 -31.77
CA ASP A 428 35.58 -7.92 -30.64
C ASP A 428 35.89 -8.89 -29.48
N CYS A 429 35.04 -9.89 -29.22
CA CYS A 429 35.32 -10.90 -28.19
C CYS A 429 36.49 -11.81 -28.55
N LEU A 430 36.61 -12.22 -29.81
CA LEU A 430 37.73 -13.02 -30.31
C LEU A 430 39.02 -12.23 -30.29
N ASP A 431 38.99 -10.98 -30.78
CA ASP A 431 40.10 -10.04 -30.76
C ASP A 431 40.63 -9.83 -29.35
N ASN A 432 39.74 -9.52 -28.40
CA ASN A 432 40.13 -9.37 -27.00
C ASN A 432 40.74 -10.66 -26.42
N SER A 433 40.23 -11.82 -26.81
CA SER A 433 40.77 -13.12 -26.37
C SER A 433 42.16 -13.40 -26.95
N PHE A 434 42.38 -13.09 -28.23
CA PHE A 434 43.69 -13.25 -28.90
C PHE A 434 44.71 -12.22 -28.41
N THR A 435 44.32 -10.95 -28.26
CA THR A 435 45.18 -9.91 -27.69
C THR A 435 45.59 -10.27 -26.26
N ALA A 436 44.68 -10.78 -25.43
CA ALA A 436 45.02 -11.23 -24.08
C ALA A 436 45.93 -12.47 -24.07
N LEU A 437 45.77 -13.39 -25.03
CA LEU A 437 46.69 -14.51 -25.23
C LEU A 437 48.10 -14.02 -25.59
N LEU A 438 48.21 -13.09 -26.54
CA LEU A 438 49.48 -12.53 -26.97
C LEU A 438 50.17 -11.75 -25.86
N LEU A 439 49.43 -10.93 -25.09
CA LEU A 439 49.93 -10.24 -23.90
C LEU A 439 50.44 -11.21 -22.83
N TRP A 440 49.76 -12.34 -22.65
CA TRP A 440 50.20 -13.38 -21.73
C TRP A 440 51.53 -14.02 -22.18
N ILE A 441 51.70 -14.27 -23.48
CA ILE A 441 52.97 -14.76 -24.05
C ILE A 441 54.07 -13.70 -23.90
N ASP A 442 53.75 -12.41 -24.12
CA ASP A 442 54.68 -11.29 -24.00
C ASP A 442 55.23 -11.15 -22.56
N GLY A 443 54.40 -11.42 -21.56
CA GLY A 443 54.85 -11.50 -20.16
C GLY A 443 55.96 -12.52 -19.92
N PHE A 444 56.05 -13.60 -20.71
CA PHE A 444 57.19 -14.54 -20.64
C PHE A 444 58.43 -14.01 -21.37
N LEU A 445 58.27 -13.21 -22.43
CA LEU A 445 59.38 -12.54 -23.12
C LEU A 445 60.09 -11.54 -22.21
N GLU A 446 59.35 -10.84 -21.35
CA GLU A 446 59.91 -9.86 -20.40
C GLU A 446 60.51 -10.50 -19.12
N ALA A 447 59.99 -11.65 -18.67
CA ALA A 447 60.27 -12.20 -17.35
C ALA A 447 61.41 -13.24 -17.27
N SER A 448 61.98 -13.73 -18.38
CA SER A 448 62.75 -14.98 -18.38
C SER A 448 64.05 -15.00 -19.21
N ALA A 449 65.00 -15.86 -18.79
CA ALA A 449 66.31 -16.07 -19.39
C ALA A 449 66.23 -16.69 -20.80
N ASP A 450 67.31 -16.58 -21.59
CA ASP A 450 67.41 -16.86 -23.04
C ASP A 450 66.58 -18.04 -23.60
N VAL A 451 66.44 -19.14 -22.86
CA VAL A 451 65.70 -20.35 -23.30
C VAL A 451 64.19 -20.12 -23.35
N ASP A 452 63.62 -19.50 -22.32
CA ASP A 452 62.18 -19.26 -22.22
C ASP A 452 61.72 -18.18 -23.23
N SER A 453 62.63 -17.23 -23.56
CA SER A 453 62.44 -16.22 -24.61
C SER A 453 62.33 -16.85 -26.02
N ILE A 454 63.13 -17.88 -26.32
CA ILE A 454 63.06 -18.59 -27.62
C ILE A 454 61.74 -19.36 -27.73
N THR A 455 61.31 -20.06 -26.67
CA THR A 455 60.02 -20.74 -26.64
C THR A 455 58.84 -19.78 -26.76
N ALA A 456 58.89 -18.61 -26.12
CA ALA A 456 57.83 -17.60 -26.23
C ALA A 456 57.76 -16.97 -27.64
N LYS A 457 58.91 -16.70 -28.29
CA LYS A 457 58.97 -16.24 -29.70
C LYS A 457 58.41 -17.29 -30.66
N ARG A 458 58.70 -18.57 -30.42
CA ARG A 458 58.16 -19.66 -31.24
C ARG A 458 56.66 -19.82 -31.03
N ALA A 459 56.18 -19.69 -29.79
CA ALA A 459 54.76 -19.72 -29.46
C ALA A 459 53.99 -18.57 -30.12
N SER A 460 54.54 -17.35 -30.14
CA SER A 460 53.90 -16.22 -30.81
C SER A 460 53.83 -16.41 -32.33
N GLN A 461 54.88 -16.97 -32.96
CA GLN A 461 54.85 -17.33 -34.39
C GLN A 461 53.74 -18.36 -34.70
N ILE A 462 53.60 -19.41 -33.89
CA ILE A 462 52.53 -20.41 -34.08
C ILE A 462 51.13 -19.77 -33.97
N VAL A 463 50.95 -18.84 -33.04
CA VAL A 463 49.66 -18.15 -32.85
C VAL A 463 49.32 -17.26 -34.06
N ILE A 464 50.28 -16.48 -34.54
CA ILE A 464 50.06 -15.48 -35.59
C ILE A 464 50.00 -16.13 -36.99
N GLU A 465 50.94 -17.03 -37.30
CA GLU A 465 51.05 -17.60 -38.65
C GLU A 465 50.11 -18.79 -38.89
N SER A 466 49.75 -19.55 -37.84
CA SER A 466 48.98 -20.79 -37.98
C SER A 466 47.59 -20.72 -37.34
N PHE A 467 47.50 -20.30 -36.08
CA PHE A 467 46.24 -20.37 -35.33
C PHE A 467 45.21 -19.32 -35.76
N ILE A 468 45.62 -18.05 -35.86
CA ILE A 468 44.72 -16.96 -36.28
C ILE A 468 44.14 -17.22 -37.68
N PRO A 469 44.95 -17.52 -38.72
CA PRO A 469 44.43 -17.80 -40.06
C PRO A 469 43.53 -19.04 -40.10
N PHE A 470 43.81 -20.04 -39.27
CA PHE A 470 42.96 -21.22 -39.15
C PHE A 470 41.56 -20.87 -38.60
N ILE A 471 41.46 -20.05 -37.56
CA ILE A 471 40.16 -19.61 -37.03
C ILE A 471 39.42 -18.72 -38.03
N GLN A 472 40.13 -17.89 -38.80
CA GLN A 472 39.52 -17.09 -39.88
C GLN A 472 38.94 -17.97 -40.99
N LYS A 473 39.70 -18.97 -41.46
CA LYS A 473 39.24 -19.96 -42.43
C LYS A 473 38.06 -20.77 -41.90
N TYR A 474 38.09 -21.13 -40.61
CA TYR A 474 36.99 -21.82 -39.95
C TYR A 474 35.70 -20.97 -39.97
N PHE A 475 35.82 -19.69 -39.65
CA PHE A 475 34.69 -18.76 -39.60
C PHE A 475 34.04 -18.58 -40.98
N THR A 476 34.84 -18.33 -42.01
CA THR A 476 34.37 -18.15 -43.40
C THR A 476 33.76 -19.43 -43.98
N THR A 477 34.30 -20.60 -43.63
CA THR A 477 33.85 -21.89 -44.16
C THR A 477 32.62 -22.44 -43.45
N ASN A 478 32.44 -22.15 -42.15
CA ASN A 478 31.35 -22.74 -41.37
C ASN A 478 30.16 -21.80 -41.16
N PHE A 479 30.30 -20.48 -41.13
CA PHE A 479 29.12 -19.61 -40.98
C PHE A 479 28.26 -19.59 -42.27
N SER A 480 26.96 -19.29 -42.15
CA SER A 480 25.96 -19.44 -43.23
C SER A 480 26.30 -18.59 -44.47
N GLN A 481 25.87 -19.01 -45.67
CA GLN A 481 26.08 -18.24 -46.91
C GLN A 481 25.55 -16.80 -46.85
N PHE A 482 24.52 -16.54 -46.05
CA PHE A 482 23.96 -15.19 -45.84
C PHE A 482 24.90 -14.29 -45.03
N LEU A 483 25.55 -14.83 -44.00
CA LEU A 483 26.60 -14.13 -43.25
C LEU A 483 27.84 -13.94 -44.11
N ARG A 484 28.22 -14.96 -44.91
CA ARG A 484 29.30 -14.84 -45.90
C ARG A 484 29.07 -13.71 -46.89
N ARG A 485 27.85 -13.56 -47.44
CA ARG A 485 27.53 -12.45 -48.35
C ARG A 485 27.66 -11.09 -47.68
N LYS A 486 27.21 -10.92 -46.44
CA LYS A 486 27.37 -9.63 -45.75
C LYS A 486 28.79 -9.33 -45.29
N ILE A 487 29.59 -10.36 -45.03
CA ILE A 487 31.02 -10.24 -44.78
C ILE A 487 31.74 -9.87 -46.09
N CYS A 488 31.40 -10.51 -47.21
CA CYS A 488 31.95 -10.20 -48.54
C CYS A 488 31.43 -8.89 -49.16
N ASP A 489 30.19 -8.47 -48.88
CA ASP A 489 29.66 -7.17 -49.31
C ASP A 489 30.25 -6.02 -48.48
N ALA A 490 30.84 -6.30 -47.31
CA ALA A 490 31.66 -5.33 -46.59
C ALA A 490 33.03 -5.11 -47.26
N ASP A 491 33.46 -6.00 -48.16
CA ASP A 491 34.67 -5.83 -48.97
C ASP A 491 34.47 -4.83 -50.14
N GLU A 492 33.25 -4.35 -50.40
CA GLU A 492 32.99 -3.32 -51.42
C GLU A 492 33.05 -1.87 -50.89
N ILE A 493 33.31 -1.65 -49.60
CA ILE A 493 33.64 -0.31 -49.06
C ILE A 493 35.12 -0.30 -48.66
N GLU A 494 35.98 -0.07 -49.66
CA GLU A 494 37.42 0.30 -49.55
C GLU A 494 38.11 -0.03 -48.22
N TYR A 495 38.42 -1.30 -47.98
CA TYR A 495 39.58 -1.68 -47.18
C TYR A 495 40.27 -2.86 -47.86
N ASN A 496 41.34 -2.53 -48.59
CA ASN A 496 42.19 -3.47 -49.32
C ASN A 496 43.20 -4.14 -48.38
N GLU A 497 42.73 -4.68 -47.25
CA GLU A 497 43.52 -5.53 -46.35
C GLU A 497 42.70 -6.76 -45.97
N PRO A 498 43.28 -7.98 -45.98
CA PRO A 498 42.61 -9.17 -45.47
C PRO A 498 42.18 -8.90 -44.02
N MET A 499 41.01 -9.39 -43.58
CA MET A 499 40.50 -9.32 -42.21
C MET A 499 41.65 -9.42 -41.17
N LYS A 500 42.20 -8.28 -40.76
CA LYS A 500 43.28 -8.21 -39.78
C LYS A 500 42.59 -8.00 -38.44
N PHE A 501 42.56 -9.04 -37.63
CA PHE A 501 42.31 -8.91 -36.20
C PHE A 501 43.29 -7.85 -35.67
N LYS A 502 42.79 -6.85 -34.94
CA LYS A 502 43.62 -5.77 -34.40
C LYS A 502 44.41 -6.30 -33.20
N THR A 503 45.47 -7.03 -33.48
CA THR A 503 46.41 -7.51 -32.46
C THR A 503 47.56 -6.52 -32.33
N ASP A 504 47.28 -5.37 -31.71
CA ASP A 504 48.31 -4.40 -31.31
C ASP A 504 49.06 -4.95 -30.09
N CYS A 505 50.10 -5.75 -30.32
CA CYS A 505 50.94 -6.31 -29.27
C CYS A 505 52.40 -6.36 -29.73
N ALA A 506 53.37 -6.20 -28.82
CA ALA A 506 54.81 -6.21 -29.15
C ALA A 506 55.24 -7.50 -29.87
N ALA A 507 54.56 -8.62 -29.61
CA ALA A 507 54.72 -9.87 -30.36
C ALA A 507 54.43 -9.75 -31.88
N TYR A 508 53.54 -8.85 -32.28
CA TYR A 508 53.22 -8.53 -33.67
C TYR A 508 54.32 -7.67 -34.33
N GLU A 509 54.90 -6.71 -33.57
CA GLU A 509 56.05 -5.91 -34.01
C GLU A 509 57.34 -6.74 -34.15
N ILE A 510 57.51 -7.78 -33.32
CA ILE A 510 58.65 -8.72 -33.40
C ILE A 510 58.59 -9.57 -34.70
N ILE A 511 57.42 -9.74 -35.31
CA ILE A 511 57.29 -10.39 -36.63
C ILE A 511 57.46 -9.37 -37.76
N ALA A 512 56.92 -8.17 -37.62
CA ALA A 512 57.10 -7.09 -38.61
C ALA A 512 58.59 -6.75 -38.83
N THR A 513 59.42 -6.88 -37.79
CA THR A 513 60.88 -6.71 -37.90
C THR A 513 61.59 -7.85 -38.62
N LYS A 514 61.00 -9.06 -38.72
CA LYS A 514 61.54 -10.17 -39.51
C LYS A 514 61.14 -10.13 -40.99
N GLU A 515 59.97 -9.59 -41.33
CA GLU A 515 59.65 -9.32 -42.75
C GLU A 515 60.65 -8.33 -43.37
N SER A 516 61.12 -7.34 -42.60
CA SER A 516 62.18 -6.43 -43.05
C SER A 516 63.61 -7.02 -43.07
N GLU A 517 63.85 -8.15 -42.42
CA GLU A 517 65.17 -8.83 -42.42
C GLU A 517 65.24 -10.02 -43.39
N SER A 518 64.11 -10.52 -43.92
CA SER A 518 64.10 -11.58 -44.94
C SER A 518 64.12 -11.06 -46.39
N GLU A 519 63.93 -9.76 -46.59
CA GLU A 519 64.09 -9.06 -47.88
C GLU A 519 65.44 -8.33 -48.03
N ALA A 520 66.44 -8.60 -47.18
CA ALA A 520 67.78 -8.00 -47.24
C ALA A 520 68.90 -9.02 -47.52
#